data_AF-A0A2A2D3I2-F1
#
_entry.id   AF-A0A2A2D3I2-F1
#
_cell.length_a   1.000
_cell.length_b   1.000
_cell.length_c   1.000
_cell.angle_alpha   90.00
_cell.angle_beta   90.00
_cell.angle_gamma   90.00
#
_symmetry.space_group_name_H-M   'P 1'
#
loop_
_entity.id
_entity.type
_entity.pdbx_description
1 polymer ?
#
loop_
_entity_poly.entity_id
_entity_poly.type
_entity_poly.pdbx_seq_one_letter_code
_entity_poly.pdbx_strand_id
1 'polypeptide(L)'
;MDDVPRSLADIQRWMQAALLAPGRVPYLAEVFTASATQSAEERFRVYHRGYRLRLLRCMRLRYPAMLHLLGRELFERFALDHLDANPSRSPVLDALGDDFPDHLARTRPDTADGGPPEEWIDLLIDLARFERDFTTVLDGPDTGEDGDALLFEARFPVHRYAAAVRHGQEPEPPGAQPVRLSLTRRDGTVVVHDPTDAGHRAHRATAPPSPAA
;
A
#
# COMPACT_ATOMS: atom_id res chain seq x y z
N MET A 1 2.12 42.06 8.56
CA MET A 1 2.97 41.28 7.61
C MET A 1 3.62 40.14 8.41
N ASP A 2 2.80 39.45 9.21
CA ASP A 2 3.26 38.71 10.39
C ASP A 2 3.06 37.19 10.25
N ASP A 3 2.68 36.76 9.05
CA ASP A 3 2.34 35.37 8.73
C ASP A 3 3.33 34.72 7.75
N VAL A 4 4.38 35.47 7.34
CA VAL A 4 5.50 34.91 6.57
C VAL A 4 6.33 34.04 7.52
N PRO A 5 6.58 32.75 7.20
CA PRO A 5 7.41 31.88 8.02
C PRO A 5 8.84 32.43 8.14
N ARG A 6 9.34 32.64 9.37
CA ARG A 6 10.70 33.18 9.60
C ARG A 6 11.62 32.28 10.42
N SER A 7 11.08 31.36 11.22
CA SER A 7 11.90 30.34 11.89
C SER A 7 12.05 29.10 11.01
N LEU A 8 13.10 28.30 11.27
CA LEU A 8 13.28 27.01 10.59
C LEU A 8 12.04 26.11 10.75
N ALA A 9 11.49 26.04 11.98
CA ALA A 9 10.31 25.24 12.27
C ALA A 9 9.07 25.73 11.49
N ASP A 10 8.91 27.05 11.30
CA ASP A 10 7.80 27.60 10.52
C ASP A 10 7.99 27.32 9.03
N ILE A 11 9.21 27.49 8.51
CA ILE A 11 9.53 27.20 7.11
C ILE A 11 9.33 25.71 6.80
N GLN A 12 9.74 24.81 7.70
CA GLN A 12 9.53 23.37 7.54
C GLN A 12 8.04 23.01 7.51
N ARG A 13 7.24 23.54 8.44
CA ARG A 13 5.77 23.33 8.46
C ARG A 13 5.10 23.90 7.22
N TRP A 14 5.47 25.11 6.83
CA TRP A 14 4.97 25.75 5.62
C TRP A 14 5.33 24.94 4.37
N MET A 15 6.58 24.46 4.26
CA MET A 15 7.03 23.69 3.10
C MET A 15 6.32 22.33 3.04
N GLN A 16 6.12 21.66 4.17
CA GLN A 16 5.33 20.43 4.22
C GLN A 16 3.89 20.68 3.76
N ALA A 17 3.23 21.73 4.26
CA ALA A 17 1.87 22.08 3.83
C ALA A 17 1.82 22.43 2.33
N ALA A 18 2.78 23.21 1.84
CA ALA A 18 2.89 23.60 0.44
C ALA A 18 3.11 22.39 -0.50
N LEU A 19 3.88 21.40 -0.06
CA LEU A 19 4.14 20.17 -0.84
C LEU A 19 2.92 19.24 -0.92
N LEU A 20 1.97 19.37 0.02
CA LEU A 20 0.79 18.51 0.14
C LEU A 20 -0.49 19.18 -0.40
N ALA A 21 -0.56 20.51 -0.38
CA ALA A 21 -1.74 21.24 -0.80
C ALA A 21 -1.82 21.40 -2.33
N PRO A 22 -2.97 21.10 -2.97
CA PRO A 22 -3.20 21.49 -4.34
C PRO A 22 -3.38 23.02 -4.44
N GLY A 23 -2.71 23.65 -5.41
CA GLY A 23 -2.98 25.04 -5.78
C GLY A 23 -1.91 26.06 -5.38
N ARG A 24 -2.32 27.31 -5.17
CA ARG A 24 -1.41 28.44 -4.93
C ARG A 24 -0.78 28.34 -3.54
N VAL A 25 0.54 28.46 -3.49
CA VAL A 25 1.31 28.48 -2.24
C VAL A 25 1.54 29.92 -1.80
N PRO A 26 0.99 30.36 -0.65
CA PRO A 26 1.25 31.70 -0.10
C PRO A 26 2.72 31.87 0.29
N TYR A 27 3.25 33.09 0.19
CA TYR A 27 4.59 33.46 0.64
C TYR A 27 5.77 32.74 -0.06
N LEU A 28 5.52 32.16 -1.24
CA LEU A 28 6.50 31.35 -1.98
C LEU A 28 7.76 32.13 -2.36
N ALA A 29 7.61 33.37 -2.83
CA ALA A 29 8.75 34.19 -3.26
C ALA A 29 9.57 34.71 -2.08
N GLU A 30 8.95 34.80 -0.90
CA GLU A 30 9.54 35.24 0.35
C GLU A 30 10.31 34.12 1.05
N VAL A 31 9.89 32.86 0.87
CA VAL A 31 10.52 31.68 1.50
C VAL A 31 11.50 30.96 0.55
N PHE A 32 11.19 30.89 -0.75
CA PHE A 32 12.06 30.26 -1.76
C PHE A 32 12.87 31.30 -2.53
N THR A 33 14.18 31.13 -2.57
CA THR A 33 15.05 31.96 -3.40
C THR A 33 14.91 31.59 -4.88
N ALA A 34 14.76 32.60 -5.74
CA ALA A 34 15.00 32.45 -7.18
C ALA A 34 16.49 32.19 -7.48
N SER A 35 16.79 31.69 -8.67
CA SER A 35 18.13 31.67 -9.26
C SER A 35 18.22 32.65 -10.43
N ALA A 36 19.41 32.77 -11.02
CA ALA A 36 19.60 33.56 -12.24
C ALA A 36 18.75 33.09 -13.44
N THR A 37 18.27 31.84 -13.44
CA THR A 37 17.56 31.21 -14.56
C THR A 37 16.15 30.73 -14.22
N GLN A 38 15.77 30.71 -12.95
CA GLN A 38 14.48 30.17 -12.50
C GLN A 38 13.92 31.00 -11.36
N SER A 39 12.64 31.33 -11.45
CA SER A 39 11.86 31.89 -10.37
C SER A 39 11.78 30.94 -9.16
N ALA A 40 11.45 31.50 -7.99
CA ALA A 40 11.13 30.73 -6.79
C ALA A 40 10.03 29.69 -7.06
N GLU A 41 9.04 30.06 -7.87
CA GLU A 41 7.92 29.21 -8.24
C GLU A 41 8.35 28.02 -9.10
N GLU A 42 9.17 28.23 -10.12
CA GLU A 42 9.69 27.16 -10.97
C GLU A 42 10.53 26.16 -10.16
N ARG A 43 11.39 26.66 -9.27
CA ARG A 43 12.20 25.81 -8.37
C ARG A 43 11.31 25.00 -7.44
N PHE A 44 10.29 25.64 -6.85
CA PHE A 44 9.33 24.95 -6.01
C PHE A 44 8.56 23.87 -6.79
N ARG A 45 8.11 24.15 -8.02
CA ARG A 45 7.42 23.16 -8.87
C ARG A 45 8.29 21.92 -9.13
N VAL A 46 9.59 22.08 -9.31
CA VAL A 46 10.52 20.93 -9.44
C VAL A 46 10.52 20.08 -8.18
N TYR A 47 10.63 20.69 -7.00
CA TYR A 47 10.57 19.98 -5.72
C TYR A 47 9.23 19.29 -5.48
N HIS A 48 8.13 20.01 -5.69
CA HIS A 48 6.76 19.47 -5.57
C HIS A 48 6.55 18.26 -6.48
N ARG A 49 6.97 18.36 -7.75
CA ARG A 49 6.90 17.23 -8.70
C ARG A 49 7.77 16.05 -8.26
N GLY A 50 9.01 16.32 -7.83
CA GLY A 50 9.92 15.28 -7.34
C GLY A 50 9.36 14.55 -6.12
N TYR A 51 8.74 15.28 -5.20
CA TYR A 51 8.07 14.72 -4.03
C TYR A 51 6.91 13.80 -4.42
N ARG A 52 5.98 14.25 -5.29
CA ARG A 52 4.88 13.41 -5.78
C ARG A 52 5.37 12.14 -6.49
N LEU A 53 6.41 12.24 -7.31
CA LEU A 53 7.01 11.07 -7.97
C LEU A 53 7.59 10.06 -6.97
N ARG A 54 8.15 10.54 -5.86
CA ARG A 54 8.66 9.68 -4.78
C ARG A 54 7.53 8.97 -4.04
N LEU A 55 6.43 9.67 -3.74
CA LEU A 55 5.23 9.05 -3.15
C LEU A 55 4.66 7.97 -4.07
N LEU A 56 4.52 8.25 -5.37
CA LEU A 56 4.07 7.24 -6.34
C LEU A 56 5.02 6.05 -6.45
N ARG A 57 6.34 6.28 -6.35
CA ARG A 57 7.31 5.18 -6.29
C ARG A 57 7.09 4.31 -5.05
N CYS A 58 6.85 4.91 -3.87
CA CYS A 58 6.54 4.16 -2.66
C CYS A 58 5.27 3.33 -2.81
N MET A 59 4.19 3.91 -3.37
CA MET A 59 2.96 3.18 -3.65
C MET A 59 3.19 1.98 -4.58
N ARG A 60 3.94 2.17 -5.68
CA ARG A 60 4.27 1.08 -6.62
C ARG A 60 5.08 -0.05 -5.98
N LEU A 61 5.99 0.28 -5.06
CA LEU A 61 6.77 -0.73 -4.34
C LEU A 61 5.94 -1.49 -3.31
N ARG A 62 4.93 -0.84 -2.71
CA ARG A 62 4.05 -1.44 -1.71
C ARG A 62 2.98 -2.35 -2.33
N TYR A 63 2.57 -2.08 -3.57
CA TYR A 63 1.50 -2.81 -4.25
C TYR A 63 1.88 -3.35 -5.65
N PRO A 64 2.92 -4.19 -5.77
CA PRO A 64 3.39 -4.70 -7.05
C PRO A 64 2.36 -5.55 -7.81
N ALA A 65 1.56 -6.37 -7.13
CA ALA A 65 0.56 -7.23 -7.77
C ALA A 65 -0.60 -6.40 -8.32
N MET A 66 -1.05 -5.40 -7.58
CA MET A 66 -2.07 -4.49 -8.09
C MET A 66 -1.55 -3.59 -9.22
N LEU A 67 -0.28 -3.16 -9.16
CA LEU A 67 0.38 -2.46 -10.27
C LEU A 67 0.42 -3.33 -11.53
N HIS A 68 0.69 -4.63 -11.38
CA HIS A 68 0.64 -5.58 -12.49
C HIS A 68 -0.79 -5.73 -13.03
N LEU A 69 -1.79 -5.90 -12.16
CA LEU A 69 -3.19 -6.07 -12.54
C LEU A 69 -3.76 -4.88 -13.31
N LEU A 70 -3.50 -3.66 -12.84
CA LEU A 70 -4.08 -2.43 -13.41
C LEU A 70 -3.24 -1.83 -14.54
N GLY A 71 -1.96 -2.19 -14.61
CA GLY A 71 -0.97 -1.41 -15.33
C GLY A 71 -0.65 -0.09 -14.64
N ARG A 72 0.39 0.57 -15.14
CA ARG A 72 0.99 1.72 -14.45
C ARG A 72 0.08 2.94 -14.42
N GLU A 73 -0.55 3.26 -15.53
CA GLU A 73 -1.31 4.50 -15.70
C GLU A 73 -2.56 4.51 -14.80
N LEU A 74 -3.28 3.39 -14.75
CA LEU A 74 -4.48 3.27 -13.92
C LEU A 74 -4.12 3.17 -12.44
N PHE A 75 -3.07 2.41 -12.10
CA PHE A 75 -2.55 2.37 -10.74
C PHE A 75 -2.17 3.77 -10.22
N GLU A 76 -1.37 4.52 -10.99
CA GLU A 76 -0.92 5.85 -10.57
C GLU A 76 -2.09 6.83 -10.42
N ARG A 77 -3.18 6.69 -11.18
CA ARG A 77 -4.40 7.49 -10.98
C ARG A 77 -5.05 7.20 -9.62
N PHE A 78 -5.28 5.94 -9.27
CA PHE A 78 -5.85 5.61 -7.96
C PHE A 78 -4.94 6.02 -6.82
N ALA A 79 -3.63 5.79 -6.96
CA ALA A 79 -2.65 6.19 -5.96
C ALA A 79 -2.64 7.72 -5.75
N LEU A 80 -2.73 8.52 -6.81
CA LEU A 80 -2.81 9.98 -6.69
C LEU A 80 -4.10 10.43 -6.01
N ASP A 81 -5.24 9.83 -6.36
CA ASP A 81 -6.53 10.12 -5.71
C ASP A 81 -6.48 9.85 -4.20
N HIS A 82 -5.91 8.71 -3.79
CA HIS A 82 -5.64 8.43 -2.37
C HIS A 82 -4.69 9.43 -1.74
N LEU A 83 -3.57 9.77 -2.38
CA LEU A 83 -2.59 10.70 -1.82
C LEU A 83 -3.14 12.12 -1.67
N ASP A 84 -4.05 12.53 -2.55
CA ASP A 84 -4.71 13.82 -2.48
C ASP A 84 -5.78 13.83 -1.35
N ALA A 85 -6.48 12.71 -1.12
CA ALA A 85 -7.42 12.55 -0.02
C ALA A 85 -6.74 12.34 1.35
N ASN A 86 -5.59 11.67 1.37
CA ASN A 86 -4.81 11.26 2.53
C ASN A 86 -3.36 11.80 2.44
N PRO A 87 -3.16 13.13 2.52
CA PRO A 87 -1.83 13.71 2.38
C PRO A 87 -0.88 13.17 3.46
N SER A 88 0.32 12.75 3.06
CA SER A 88 1.31 12.19 3.99
C SER A 88 1.66 13.19 5.10
N ARG A 89 1.40 12.81 6.36
CA ARG A 89 1.70 13.63 7.55
C ARG A 89 2.96 13.17 8.29
N SER A 90 3.57 12.06 7.86
CA SER A 90 4.71 11.43 8.51
C SER A 90 5.99 11.63 7.70
N PRO A 91 7.16 11.83 8.37
CA PRO A 91 8.45 11.78 7.70
C PRO A 91 8.84 10.36 7.24
N VAL A 92 8.18 9.33 7.79
CA VAL A 92 8.35 7.92 7.41
C VAL A 92 7.25 7.55 6.42
N LEU A 93 7.63 7.01 5.26
CA LEU A 93 6.70 6.70 4.17
C LEU A 93 6.15 5.27 4.22
N ASP A 94 6.51 4.49 5.23
CA ASP A 94 6.12 3.08 5.32
C ASP A 94 4.60 2.95 5.44
N ALA A 95 3.96 3.80 6.24
CA ALA A 95 2.51 3.82 6.45
C ALA A 95 1.72 4.52 5.33
N LEU A 96 2.37 5.04 4.28
CA LEU A 96 1.73 5.88 3.26
C LEU A 96 0.54 5.20 2.57
N GLY A 97 0.63 3.88 2.37
CA GLY A 97 -0.40 3.10 1.70
C GLY A 97 -1.41 2.43 2.63
N ASP A 98 -1.30 2.52 3.95
CA ASP A 98 -2.07 1.64 4.85
C ASP A 98 -3.58 1.78 4.70
N ASP A 99 -4.07 3.00 4.49
CA ASP A 99 -5.48 3.29 4.23
C ASP A 99 -5.87 3.15 2.75
N PHE A 100 -4.95 2.80 1.85
CA PHE A 100 -5.23 2.71 0.41
C PHE A 100 -6.35 1.71 0.05
N PRO A 101 -6.38 0.48 0.60
CA PRO A 101 -7.48 -0.43 0.32
C PRO A 101 -8.82 0.07 0.86
N ASP A 102 -8.80 0.74 2.02
CA ASP A 102 -9.98 1.30 2.65
C ASP A 102 -10.49 2.54 1.89
N HIS A 103 -9.58 3.34 1.32
CA HIS A 103 -9.90 4.42 0.40
C HIS A 103 -10.61 3.89 -0.85
N LEU A 104 -10.06 2.87 -1.52
CA LEU A 104 -10.69 2.22 -2.67
C LEU A 104 -12.09 1.69 -2.35
N ALA A 105 -12.28 1.10 -1.18
CA ALA A 105 -13.59 0.61 -0.74
C ALA A 105 -14.59 1.74 -0.51
N ARG A 106 -14.16 2.89 0.04
CA ARG A 106 -15.02 4.06 0.31
C ARG A 106 -15.37 4.84 -0.95
N THR A 107 -14.47 4.89 -1.94
CA THR A 107 -14.65 5.68 -3.17
C THR A 107 -15.14 4.86 -4.37
N ARG A 108 -15.55 3.60 -4.15
CA ARG A 108 -16.03 2.72 -5.20
C ARG A 108 -17.26 3.30 -5.93
N PRO A 109 -17.27 3.35 -7.28
CA PRO A 109 -18.32 4.02 -8.04
C PRO A 109 -19.61 3.20 -8.19
N ASP A 110 -19.50 1.87 -8.16
CA ASP A 110 -20.56 0.90 -8.47
C ASP A 110 -21.67 0.81 -7.41
N THR A 111 -21.40 1.25 -6.18
CA THR A 111 -22.41 1.26 -5.11
C THR A 111 -23.28 2.51 -5.08
N ALA A 112 -22.96 3.54 -5.85
CA ALA A 112 -23.68 4.81 -5.82
C ALA A 112 -25.10 4.71 -6.40
N ASP A 113 -25.30 3.86 -7.41
CA ASP A 113 -26.54 3.76 -8.18
C ASP A 113 -27.46 2.60 -7.74
N GLY A 114 -27.16 1.95 -6.62
CA GLY A 114 -27.99 0.86 -6.06
C GLY A 114 -27.97 -0.45 -6.85
N GLY A 115 -27.06 -0.60 -7.81
CA GLY A 115 -26.79 -1.85 -8.52
C GLY A 115 -26.01 -2.86 -7.67
N PRO A 116 -25.93 -4.14 -8.11
CA PRO A 116 -25.04 -5.11 -7.47
C PRO A 116 -23.57 -4.66 -7.65
N PRO A 117 -22.72 -4.82 -6.62
CA PRO A 117 -21.30 -4.49 -6.74
C PRO A 117 -20.60 -5.28 -7.85
N GLU A 118 -19.69 -4.64 -8.56
CA GLU A 118 -18.90 -5.27 -9.61
C GLU A 118 -17.77 -6.14 -9.03
N GLU A 119 -17.69 -7.40 -9.47
CA GLU A 119 -16.73 -8.37 -8.93
C GLU A 119 -15.26 -7.95 -9.11
N TRP A 120 -14.93 -7.25 -10.21
CA TRP A 120 -13.56 -6.81 -10.45
C TRP A 120 -13.09 -5.74 -9.45
N ILE A 121 -14.01 -4.92 -8.92
CA ILE A 121 -13.71 -3.94 -7.87
C ILE A 121 -13.43 -4.67 -6.55
N ASP A 122 -14.19 -5.72 -6.25
CA ASP A 122 -13.95 -6.54 -5.07
C ASP A 122 -12.61 -7.28 -5.15
N LEU A 123 -12.23 -7.81 -6.33
CA LEU A 123 -10.92 -8.40 -6.57
C LEU A 123 -9.80 -7.39 -6.31
N LEU A 124 -9.96 -6.17 -6.83
CA LEU A 124 -8.98 -5.10 -6.66
C LEU A 124 -8.78 -4.75 -5.18
N ILE A 125 -9.88 -4.61 -4.43
CA ILE A 125 -9.86 -4.30 -3.00
C ILE A 125 -9.23 -5.44 -2.21
N ASP A 126 -9.60 -6.70 -2.48
CA ASP A 126 -9.01 -7.85 -1.80
C ASP A 126 -7.49 -7.97 -2.07
N LEU A 127 -7.06 -7.67 -3.30
CA LEU A 127 -5.64 -7.66 -3.65
C LEU A 127 -4.89 -6.57 -2.90
N ALA A 128 -5.42 -5.35 -2.86
CA ALA A 128 -4.84 -4.23 -2.12
C ALA A 128 -4.75 -4.53 -0.61
N ARG A 129 -5.82 -5.10 -0.02
CA ARG A 129 -5.83 -5.53 1.40
C ARG A 129 -4.75 -6.59 1.65
N PHE A 130 -4.65 -7.59 0.79
CA PHE A 130 -3.65 -8.64 0.92
C PHE A 130 -2.22 -8.09 0.86
N GLU A 131 -1.91 -7.20 -0.09
CA GLU A 131 -0.56 -6.63 -0.19
C GLU A 131 -0.18 -5.75 1.00
N ARG A 132 -1.14 -4.98 1.54
CA ARG A 132 -0.97 -4.23 2.79
C ARG A 132 -0.66 -5.16 3.97
N ASP A 133 -1.50 -6.18 4.18
CA ASP A 133 -1.38 -7.06 5.34
C ASP A 133 -0.12 -7.95 5.22
N PHE A 134 0.24 -8.37 4.00
CA PHE A 134 1.51 -9.04 3.73
C PHE A 134 2.70 -8.18 4.12
N THR A 135 2.70 -6.90 3.73
CA THR A 135 3.78 -5.95 4.07
C THR A 135 3.85 -5.72 5.58
N THR A 136 2.68 -5.61 6.24
CA THR A 136 2.59 -5.49 7.70
C THR A 136 3.23 -6.68 8.41
N VAL A 137 2.98 -7.90 7.95
CA VAL A 137 3.60 -9.11 8.48
C VAL A 137 5.09 -9.16 8.15
N LEU A 138 5.50 -8.73 6.95
CA LEU A 138 6.91 -8.69 6.52
C LEU A 138 7.76 -7.76 7.41
N ASP A 139 7.23 -6.58 7.71
CA ASP A 139 7.90 -5.55 8.52
C ASP A 139 7.79 -5.83 10.03
N GLY A 140 6.92 -6.76 10.42
CA GLY A 140 6.72 -7.20 11.80
C GLY A 140 7.83 -8.13 12.33
N PRO A 141 7.78 -8.48 13.62
CA PRO A 141 8.69 -9.47 14.20
C PRO A 141 8.41 -10.89 13.66
N ASP A 142 9.39 -11.78 13.76
CA ASP A 142 9.16 -13.20 13.48
C ASP A 142 8.13 -13.79 14.46
N THR A 143 7.17 -14.52 13.91
CA THR A 143 6.17 -15.29 14.62
C THR A 143 6.86 -16.53 15.22
N GLY A 144 7.00 -16.57 16.54
CA GLY A 144 7.47 -17.75 17.28
C GLY A 144 6.51 -18.95 17.13
N GLU A 145 6.84 -20.09 17.75
CA GLU A 145 6.01 -21.30 17.69
C GLU A 145 4.57 -21.07 18.20
N ASP A 146 4.39 -20.12 19.14
CA ASP A 146 3.12 -19.67 19.70
C ASP A 146 2.70 -18.26 19.27
N GLY A 147 3.36 -17.68 18.26
CA GLY A 147 3.08 -16.31 17.83
C GLY A 147 1.74 -16.18 17.10
N ASP A 148 1.07 -15.04 17.29
CA ASP A 148 -0.21 -14.77 16.64
C ASP A 148 -0.03 -14.62 15.13
N ALA A 149 -0.72 -15.49 14.37
CA ALA A 149 -0.81 -15.36 12.93
C ALA A 149 -1.84 -14.28 12.55
N LEU A 150 -1.53 -13.47 11.53
CA LEU A 150 -2.51 -12.57 10.95
C LEU A 150 -3.49 -13.41 10.11
N LEU A 151 -4.77 -13.39 10.49
CA LEU A 151 -5.84 -14.04 9.75
C LEU A 151 -6.37 -13.10 8.67
N PHE A 152 -6.54 -13.62 7.46
CA PHE A 152 -6.99 -12.85 6.31
C PHE A 152 -8.11 -13.58 5.57
N GLU A 153 -9.20 -12.88 5.24
CA GLU A 153 -10.29 -13.42 4.44
C GLU A 153 -10.47 -12.58 3.17
N ALA A 154 -10.60 -13.27 2.04
CA ALA A 154 -10.87 -12.67 0.74
C ALA A 154 -11.84 -13.53 -0.08
N ARG A 155 -12.54 -12.89 -1.02
CA ARG A 155 -13.43 -13.50 -2.01
C ARG A 155 -12.67 -14.14 -3.17
N PHE A 156 -11.42 -13.74 -3.36
CA PHE A 156 -10.55 -14.20 -4.45
C PHE A 156 -9.23 -14.74 -3.89
N PRO A 157 -8.58 -15.73 -4.55
CA PRO A 157 -7.30 -16.29 -4.16
C PRO A 157 -6.13 -15.35 -4.52
N VAL A 158 -6.20 -14.09 -4.08
CA VAL A 158 -5.26 -13.01 -4.38
C VAL A 158 -3.82 -13.30 -3.96
N HIS A 159 -3.64 -14.14 -2.93
CA HIS A 159 -2.32 -14.56 -2.47
C HIS A 159 -1.55 -15.35 -3.54
N ARG A 160 -2.23 -16.18 -4.34
CA ARG A 160 -1.63 -16.94 -5.44
C ARG A 160 -1.23 -16.03 -6.59
N TYR A 161 -2.12 -15.10 -6.94
CA TYR A 161 -1.85 -14.07 -7.94
C TYR A 161 -0.64 -13.21 -7.55
N ALA A 162 -0.62 -12.68 -6.32
CA ALA A 162 0.47 -11.87 -5.82
C ALA A 162 1.79 -12.64 -5.72
N ALA A 163 1.76 -13.92 -5.32
CA ALA A 163 2.94 -14.77 -5.33
C ALA A 163 3.49 -14.97 -6.76
N ALA A 164 2.61 -15.28 -7.73
CA ALA A 164 3.01 -15.45 -9.12
C ALA A 164 3.64 -14.18 -9.71
N VAL A 165 3.04 -13.00 -9.48
CA VAL A 165 3.62 -11.71 -9.90
C VAL A 165 4.99 -11.48 -9.25
N ARG A 166 5.15 -11.78 -7.95
CA ARG A 166 6.44 -11.66 -7.25
C ARG A 166 7.52 -12.60 -7.80
N HIS A 167 7.11 -13.75 -8.35
CA HIS A 167 8.00 -14.67 -9.06
C HIS A 167 8.27 -14.27 -10.52
N GLY A 168 7.79 -13.10 -10.97
CA GLY A 168 7.99 -12.61 -12.33
C GLY A 168 7.14 -13.32 -13.38
N GLN A 169 6.04 -13.95 -12.97
CA GLN A 169 5.08 -14.58 -13.87
C GLN A 169 4.01 -13.57 -14.31
N GLU A 170 3.29 -13.88 -15.40
CA GLU A 170 2.15 -13.11 -15.91
C GLU A 170 0.85 -13.90 -15.68
N PRO A 171 0.34 -13.98 -14.44
CA PRO A 171 -0.90 -14.69 -14.15
C PRO A 171 -2.12 -13.92 -14.65
N GLU A 172 -3.14 -14.65 -15.08
CA GLU A 172 -4.49 -14.09 -15.30
C GLU A 172 -5.14 -13.70 -13.96
N PRO A 173 -6.01 -12.68 -13.93
CA PRO A 173 -6.77 -12.32 -12.75
C PRO A 173 -7.59 -13.52 -12.23
N PRO A 174 -7.55 -13.82 -10.92
CA PRO A 174 -8.25 -14.99 -10.41
C PRO A 174 -9.77 -14.77 -10.37
N GLY A 175 -10.52 -15.84 -10.64
CA GLY A 175 -11.97 -15.86 -10.44
C GLY A 175 -12.36 -15.93 -8.96
N ALA A 176 -13.63 -15.65 -8.65
CA ALA A 176 -14.16 -15.67 -7.29
C ALA A 176 -14.06 -17.08 -6.68
N GLN A 177 -13.24 -17.19 -5.64
CA GLN A 177 -13.07 -18.39 -4.82
C GLN A 177 -12.69 -17.92 -3.42
N PRO A 178 -13.63 -17.94 -2.46
CA PRO A 178 -13.36 -17.48 -1.10
C PRO A 178 -12.22 -18.27 -0.45
N VAL A 179 -11.29 -17.55 0.18
CA VAL A 179 -10.12 -18.10 0.87
C VAL A 179 -10.01 -17.51 2.27
N ARG A 180 -9.49 -18.32 3.19
CA ARG A 180 -9.12 -17.92 4.55
C ARG A 180 -7.67 -18.24 4.76
N LEU A 181 -6.84 -17.24 4.94
CA LEU A 181 -5.39 -17.39 5.02
C LEU A 181 -4.91 -17.12 6.44
N SER A 182 -3.79 -17.74 6.81
CA SER A 182 -2.98 -17.27 7.92
C SER A 182 -1.61 -16.84 7.41
N LEU A 183 -1.19 -15.64 7.81
CA LEU A 183 0.09 -15.05 7.47
C LEU A 183 0.96 -15.03 8.72
N THR A 184 2.17 -15.54 8.60
CA THR A 184 3.18 -15.53 9.66
C THR A 184 4.51 -15.11 9.08
N ARG A 185 5.42 -14.60 9.92
CA ARG A 185 6.79 -14.29 9.51
C ARG A 185 7.73 -15.30 10.17
N ARG A 186 8.57 -15.98 9.41
CA ARG A 186 9.57 -16.93 9.92
C ARG A 186 10.89 -16.70 9.23
N ASP A 187 11.95 -16.52 10.01
CA ASP A 187 13.30 -16.27 9.53
C ASP A 187 13.36 -15.15 8.47
N GLY A 188 12.61 -14.05 8.70
CA GLY A 188 12.56 -12.93 7.76
C GLY A 188 11.67 -13.13 6.53
N THR A 189 10.97 -14.26 6.41
CA THR A 189 10.12 -14.59 5.26
C THR A 189 8.66 -14.67 5.67
N VAL A 190 7.76 -14.09 4.88
CA VAL A 190 6.31 -14.25 5.09
C VAL A 190 5.87 -15.59 4.55
N VAL A 191 5.29 -16.42 5.42
CA VAL A 191 4.66 -17.69 5.09
C VAL A 191 3.15 -17.49 5.09
N VAL A 192 2.53 -17.76 3.95
CA VAL A 192 1.07 -17.71 3.78
C VAL A 192 0.55 -19.14 3.72
N HIS A 193 -0.32 -19.50 4.66
CA HIS A 193 -0.97 -20.81 4.69
C HIS A 193 -2.42 -20.69 4.23
N ASP A 194 -2.75 -21.42 3.16
CA ASP A 194 -4.10 -21.55 2.64
C ASP A 194 -4.65 -22.96 2.97
N PRO A 195 -5.51 -23.13 3.98
CA PRO A 195 -6.14 -24.39 4.33
C PRO A 195 -7.12 -24.89 3.26
N THR A 196 -7.59 -24.01 2.36
CA THR A 196 -8.45 -24.41 1.23
C THR A 196 -7.64 -25.04 0.10
N ASP A 197 -6.32 -24.83 0.09
CA ASP A 197 -5.40 -25.54 -0.77
C ASP A 197 -5.11 -26.93 -0.20
N ALA A 198 -5.86 -27.93 -0.67
CA ALA A 198 -5.74 -29.32 -0.25
C ALA A 198 -4.34 -29.95 -0.49
N GLY A 199 -3.41 -29.23 -1.14
CA GLY A 199 -2.02 -29.65 -1.35
C GLY A 199 -1.14 -29.70 -0.09
N HIS A 200 -1.54 -29.01 0.99
CA HIS A 200 -0.80 -29.01 2.28
C HIS A 200 -1.57 -29.72 3.41
N ARG A 201 -2.17 -30.89 3.13
CA ARG A 201 -2.37 -31.86 4.22
C ARG A 201 -1.00 -32.37 4.64
N ALA A 202 -0.31 -31.61 5.48
CA ALA A 202 0.86 -32.07 6.21
C ALA A 202 0.46 -33.40 6.86
N HIS A 203 1.14 -34.47 6.46
CA HIS A 203 1.14 -35.73 7.19
C HIS A 203 1.63 -35.42 8.61
N ARG A 204 0.71 -35.09 9.51
CA ARG A 204 0.93 -35.27 10.94
C ARG A 204 0.85 -36.77 11.18
N ALA A 205 1.90 -37.48 10.79
CA ALA A 205 2.13 -38.82 11.26
C ALA A 205 2.37 -38.69 12.76
N THR A 206 1.39 -39.14 13.53
CA THR A 206 1.45 -39.27 14.97
C THR A 206 2.64 -40.17 15.28
N ALA A 207 3.71 -39.62 15.88
CA ALA A 207 4.76 -40.45 16.45
C ALA A 207 4.12 -41.29 17.57
N PRO A 208 4.25 -42.63 17.57
CA PRO A 208 3.77 -43.44 18.68
C PRO A 208 4.59 -43.09 19.95
N PRO A 209 3.97 -43.17 21.15
CA PRO A 209 4.67 -42.86 22.39
C PRO A 209 5.83 -43.83 22.61
N SER A 210 6.99 -43.27 23.01
CA SER A 210 8.17 -44.04 23.40
C SER A 210 7.86 -44.88 24.64
N PRO A 211 8.24 -46.18 24.68
CA PRO A 211 8.04 -46.99 25.88
C PRO A 211 9.01 -46.54 26.98
N ALA A 212 8.46 -46.35 28.17
CA ALA A 212 9.21 -46.06 29.38
C ALA A 212 10.13 -47.23 29.75
N ALA A 213 11.36 -46.89 30.15
CA ALA A 213 12.24 -47.70 30.98
C ALA A 213 13.07 -46.76 31.87
#